data_AF-A0A536G676-F1
#
_entry.id   AF-A0A536G676-F1
#
_cell.length_a   1.000
_cell.length_b   1.000
_cell.length_c   1.000
_cell.angle_alpha   90.00
_cell.angle_beta   90.00
_cell.angle_gamma   90.00
#
_symmetry.space_group_name_H-M   'P 1'
#
loop_
_entity.id
_entity.type
_entity.pdbx_description
1 polymer ?
#
loop_
_entity_poly.entity_id
_entity_poly.type
_entity_poly.pdbx_seq_one_letter_code
_entity_poly.pdbx_strand_id
1 'polypeptide(L)'
;MRYTLWPPGTNTRARPRPRWLEYSSYVDPTTSADLGVKKQVADYRKAYPKPSDVGPYTFAAYDCARILIEAIGIAIHDNGGHIPTRTQVITALASNRFVGVTGTYTFDKNGDAETPMMSIYQVKDGRWVNVPL
;
A
#
# COMPACT_ATOMS: atom_id res chain seq x y z
N MET A 1 -33.85 -0.95 3.18
CA MET A 1 -34.71 -2.09 3.56
C MET A 1 -34.00 -2.90 4.63
N ARG A 2 -34.56 -2.93 5.85
CA ARG A 2 -34.19 -3.89 6.91
C ARG A 2 -35.06 -5.13 6.71
N TYR A 3 -34.51 -6.33 6.92
CA TYR A 3 -35.05 -7.37 7.81
C TYR A 3 -34.26 -8.69 7.68
N THR A 4 -33.88 -9.28 8.82
CA THR A 4 -34.12 -10.70 9.06
C THR A 4 -34.32 -10.95 10.55
N LEU A 5 -35.29 -11.83 10.81
CA LEU A 5 -36.05 -12.08 12.03
C LEU A 5 -35.24 -12.61 13.23
N TRP A 6 -35.67 -12.21 14.43
CA TRP A 6 -35.34 -12.77 15.73
C TRP A 6 -36.47 -13.71 16.19
N PRO A 7 -36.23 -14.98 16.58
CA PRO A 7 -37.24 -15.77 17.29
C PRO A 7 -37.18 -15.48 18.80
N PRO A 8 -38.32 -15.48 19.53
CA PRO A 8 -38.35 -15.20 20.96
C PRO A 8 -37.93 -16.44 21.76
N GLY A 9 -37.04 -16.26 22.76
CA GLY A 9 -36.83 -17.24 23.82
C GLY A 9 -35.38 -17.66 24.07
N THR A 10 -34.85 -17.20 25.19
CA THR A 10 -33.91 -17.89 26.12
C THR A 10 -32.73 -18.69 25.53
N ASN A 11 -31.51 -18.11 25.53
CA ASN A 11 -30.30 -18.76 26.07
C ASN A 11 -29.10 -17.78 26.09
N THR A 12 -28.62 -17.41 27.28
CA THR A 12 -27.35 -16.70 27.52
C THR A 12 -26.16 -17.64 27.31
N ARG A 13 -25.86 -18.01 26.07
CA ARG A 13 -24.57 -18.59 25.69
C ARG A 13 -23.86 -17.70 24.70
N ALA A 14 -22.68 -17.23 25.12
CA ALA A 14 -21.76 -16.39 24.39
C ALA A 14 -21.67 -16.78 22.90
N ARG A 15 -22.32 -16.02 22.03
CA ARG A 15 -21.94 -15.98 20.62
C ARG A 15 -20.61 -15.22 20.57
N PRO A 16 -19.54 -15.75 19.94
CA PRO A 16 -18.35 -14.96 19.66
C PRO A 16 -18.81 -13.68 18.96
N ARG A 17 -18.35 -12.50 19.44
CA ARG A 17 -18.67 -11.24 18.76
C ARG A 17 -18.29 -11.39 17.28
N PRO A 18 -19.16 -10.97 16.34
CA PRO A 18 -18.84 -11.09 14.92
C PRO A 18 -17.48 -10.44 14.65
N ARG A 19 -16.58 -11.24 14.09
CA ARG A 19 -15.25 -10.80 13.67
C ARG A 19 -15.42 -10.02 12.38
N TRP A 20 -15.63 -8.72 12.47
CA TRP A 20 -15.68 -7.85 11.30
C TRP A 20 -14.26 -7.66 10.77
N LEU A 21 -14.02 -8.21 9.57
CA LEU A 21 -12.84 -7.93 8.76
C LEU A 21 -13.25 -6.91 7.70
N GLU A 22 -12.48 -5.84 7.58
CA GLU A 22 -12.62 -4.84 6.52
C GLU A 22 -11.35 -4.84 5.68
N TYR A 23 -11.52 -4.76 4.37
CA TYR A 23 -10.44 -4.68 3.42
C TYR A 23 -10.16 -3.21 3.11
N SER A 24 -8.92 -2.76 3.28
CA SER A 24 -8.46 -1.45 2.81
C SER A 24 -7.95 -1.57 1.39
N SER A 25 -8.46 -0.75 0.48
CA SER A 25 -7.98 -0.66 -0.92
C SER A 25 -6.60 0.01 -1.05
N TYR A 26 -5.97 0.39 0.06
CA TYR A 26 -4.63 0.94 0.11
C TYR A 26 -3.79 0.22 1.17
N VAL A 27 -2.47 0.26 0.99
CA VAL A 27 -1.51 -0.23 1.96
C VAL A 27 -1.21 0.85 3.00
N ASP A 28 -1.28 0.51 4.28
CA ASP A 28 -0.84 1.40 5.35
C ASP A 28 0.63 1.11 5.71
N PRO A 29 1.59 1.95 5.29
CA PRO A 29 2.99 1.73 5.63
C PRO A 29 3.32 2.02 7.09
N THR A 30 2.42 2.65 7.86
CA THR A 30 2.65 2.94 9.28
C THR A 30 2.65 1.68 10.14
N THR A 31 2.05 0.60 9.64
CA THR A 31 2.01 -0.71 10.30
C THR A 31 3.18 -1.62 9.88
N SER A 32 4.03 -1.18 8.96
CA SER A 32 5.19 -1.94 8.50
C SER A 32 6.17 -2.22 9.64
N ALA A 33 6.76 -3.42 9.67
CA ALA A 33 7.82 -3.78 10.61
C ALA A 33 9.19 -3.24 10.19
N ASP A 34 9.37 -2.90 8.91
CA ASP A 34 10.63 -2.45 8.32
C ASP A 34 11.06 -1.07 8.90
N LEU A 35 12.28 -0.99 9.43
CA LEU A 35 12.80 0.23 10.05
C LEU A 35 13.05 1.35 9.02
N GLY A 36 13.41 1.01 7.79
CA GLY A 36 13.57 1.95 6.69
C GLY A 36 12.22 2.58 6.30
N VAL A 37 11.18 1.76 6.15
CA VAL A 37 9.81 2.24 5.88
C VAL A 37 9.33 3.16 7.00
N LYS A 38 9.50 2.76 8.28
CA LYS A 38 9.14 3.60 9.42
C LYS A 38 9.86 4.95 9.39
N LYS A 39 11.16 4.95 9.09
CA LYS A 39 11.95 6.17 8.99
C LYS A 39 11.44 7.07 7.86
N GLN A 40 11.17 6.53 6.68
CA GLN A 40 10.65 7.28 5.54
C GLN A 40 9.29 7.92 5.84
N VAL A 41 8.37 7.18 6.48
CA VAL A 41 7.07 7.70 6.92
C VAL A 41 7.25 8.84 7.94
N ALA A 42 8.18 8.67 8.89
CA ALA A 42 8.47 9.69 9.90
C ALA A 42 9.09 10.96 9.28
N ASP A 43 10.07 10.80 8.39
CA ASP A 43 10.71 11.91 7.68
C ASP A 43 9.69 12.67 6.81
N TYR A 44 8.80 11.96 6.12
CA TYR A 44 7.72 12.57 5.34
C TYR A 44 6.79 13.40 6.22
N ARG A 45 6.31 12.85 7.34
CA ARG A 45 5.46 13.57 8.30
C ARG A 45 6.15 14.77 8.93
N LYS A 46 7.48 14.71 9.11
CA LYS A 46 8.27 15.84 9.60
C LYS A 46 8.35 16.96 8.56
N ALA A 47 8.49 16.62 7.28
CA ALA A 47 8.50 17.58 6.19
C ALA A 47 7.09 18.17 5.93
N TYR A 48 6.04 17.38 6.15
CA TYR A 48 4.64 17.72 5.90
C TYR A 48 3.78 17.46 7.15
N PRO A 49 3.76 18.40 8.10
CA PRO A 49 3.20 18.16 9.43
C PRO A 49 1.67 18.30 9.52
N LYS A 50 0.98 18.78 8.48
CA LYS A 50 -0.48 18.96 8.58
C LYS A 50 -1.17 17.60 8.45
N PRO A 51 -2.24 17.33 9.23
CA PRO A 51 -2.98 16.08 9.09
C PRO A 51 -3.53 15.82 7.68
N SER A 52 -3.83 16.88 6.93
CA SER A 52 -4.28 16.81 5.54
C SER A 52 -3.20 16.39 4.54
N ASP A 53 -1.92 16.46 4.92
CA ASP A 53 -0.80 16.17 4.01
C ASP A 53 -0.60 14.66 3.81
N VAL A 54 -1.11 13.84 4.76
CA VAL A 54 -1.02 12.37 4.70
C VAL A 54 -2.42 11.78 4.62
N GLY A 55 -2.82 11.42 3.40
CA GLY A 55 -4.02 10.67 3.11
C GLY A 55 -3.73 9.19 2.80
N PRO A 56 -4.79 8.41 2.52
CA PRO A 56 -4.67 6.96 2.28
C PRO A 56 -3.78 6.60 1.07
N TYR A 57 -3.66 7.48 0.08
CA TYR A 57 -2.88 7.25 -1.14
C TYR A 57 -1.54 7.98 -1.19
N THR A 58 -1.18 8.75 -0.15
CA THR A 58 0.02 9.60 -0.16
C THR A 58 1.28 8.79 -0.42
N PHE A 59 1.47 7.66 0.27
CA PHE A 59 2.68 6.85 0.12
C PHE A 59 2.70 6.00 -1.15
N ALA A 60 1.53 5.57 -1.65
CA ALA A 60 1.45 4.93 -2.97
C ALA A 60 1.84 5.92 -4.08
N ALA A 61 1.37 7.17 -4.02
CA ALA A 61 1.77 8.21 -4.96
C ALA A 61 3.27 8.54 -4.85
N TYR A 62 3.81 8.55 -3.63
CA TYR A 62 5.24 8.72 -3.39
C TYR A 62 6.07 7.61 -4.04
N ASP A 63 5.64 6.35 -3.90
CA ASP A 63 6.28 5.21 -4.52
C ASP A 63 6.23 5.29 -6.05
N CYS A 64 5.08 5.63 -6.64
CA CYS A 64 4.95 5.82 -8.09
C CYS A 64 5.97 6.85 -8.62
N ALA A 65 6.10 7.99 -7.94
CA ALA A 65 7.06 9.03 -8.34
C ALA A 65 8.51 8.52 -8.28
N ARG A 66 8.87 7.83 -7.19
CA ARG A 66 10.20 7.23 -7.02
C ARG A 66 10.51 6.18 -8.08
N ILE A 67 9.57 5.29 -8.37
CA ILE A 67 9.70 4.25 -9.39
C ILE A 67 10.00 4.87 -10.75
N LEU A 68 9.27 5.91 -11.15
CA LEU A 68 9.51 6.59 -12.41
C LEU A 68 10.91 7.25 -12.46
N ILE A 69 11.33 7.90 -11.38
CA ILE A 69 12.67 8.50 -11.28
C ILE A 69 13.76 7.42 -11.42
N GLU A 70 13.60 6.30 -10.72
CA GLU A 70 14.55 5.19 -10.74
C GLU A 70 14.61 4.51 -12.12
N ALA A 71 13.46 4.26 -12.75
CA ALA A 71 13.39 3.70 -14.09
C ALA A 71 14.04 4.62 -15.15
N ILE A 72 13.86 5.94 -15.02
CA ILE A 72 14.57 6.92 -15.87
C ILE A 72 16.08 6.84 -15.62
N GLY A 73 16.51 6.75 -14.36
CA GLY A 73 17.91 6.60 -14.00
C GLY A 73 18.56 5.35 -14.60
N ILE A 74 17.89 4.21 -14.51
CA ILE A 74 18.30 2.95 -15.14
C ILE A 74 18.38 3.13 -16.66
N ALA A 75 17.37 3.71 -17.29
CA ALA A 75 17.36 3.93 -18.73
C ALA A 75 18.48 4.87 -19.19
N ILE A 76 18.82 5.92 -18.42
CA ILE A 76 19.98 6.78 -18.70
C ILE A 76 21.27 5.97 -18.61
N HIS A 77 21.45 5.20 -17.54
CA HIS A 77 22.63 4.38 -17.33
C HIS A 77 22.84 3.39 -18.49
N ASP A 78 21.79 2.66 -18.86
CA ASP A 78 21.84 1.65 -19.93
C ASP A 78 22.00 2.28 -21.32
N ASN A 79 21.62 3.55 -21.47
CA ASN A 79 21.84 4.36 -22.67
C ASN A 79 23.19 5.10 -22.65
N GLY A 80 24.16 4.65 -21.84
CA GLY A 80 25.51 5.21 -21.79
C GLY A 80 25.58 6.63 -21.24
N GLY A 81 24.61 7.04 -20.42
CA GLY A 81 24.51 8.39 -19.86
C GLY A 81 23.80 9.41 -20.75
N HIS A 82 23.28 9.00 -21.92
CA HIS A 82 22.50 9.87 -22.79
C HIS A 82 21.02 9.92 -22.40
N ILE A 83 20.32 10.98 -22.80
CA ILE A 83 18.87 11.12 -22.60
C ILE A 83 18.16 9.90 -23.22
N PRO A 84 17.40 9.11 -22.42
CA PRO A 84 16.76 7.91 -22.91
C PRO A 84 15.50 8.25 -23.72
N THR A 85 15.16 7.35 -24.63
CA THR A 85 13.86 7.35 -25.31
C THR A 85 12.75 6.89 -24.37
N ARG A 86 11.51 7.25 -24.70
CA ARG A 86 10.32 6.76 -23.97
C ARG A 86 10.27 5.23 -23.90
N THR A 87 10.64 4.54 -24.98
CA THR A 87 10.67 3.08 -25.03
C THR A 87 11.69 2.51 -24.05
N GLN A 88 12.89 3.07 -23.97
CA GLN A 88 13.92 2.63 -23.01
C GLN A 88 13.43 2.78 -21.56
N VAL A 89 12.75 3.87 -21.23
CA VAL A 89 12.17 4.05 -19.89
C VAL A 89 11.08 3.01 -19.60
N ILE A 90 10.22 2.71 -20.58
CA ILE A 90 9.18 1.66 -20.43
C ILE A 90 9.82 0.28 -20.25
N THR A 91 10.87 -0.03 -21.01
CA THR A 91 11.61 -1.29 -20.85
C THR A 91 12.26 -1.39 -19.47
N ALA A 92 12.90 -0.31 -18.99
CA ALA A 92 13.47 -0.26 -17.67
C ALA A 92 12.40 -0.45 -16.57
N LEU A 93 11.23 0.18 -16.72
CA LEU A 93 10.11 0.00 -15.81
C LEU A 93 9.62 -1.46 -15.78
N ALA A 94 9.42 -2.08 -16.95
CA ALA A 94 8.85 -3.42 -17.05
C ALA A 94 9.81 -4.54 -16.61
N SER A 95 11.13 -4.32 -16.70
CA SER A 95 12.13 -5.38 -16.50
C SER A 95 12.82 -5.34 -15.14
N ASN A 96 12.48 -4.37 -14.28
CA ASN A 96 13.13 -4.16 -12.99
C ASN A 96 12.16 -4.28 -11.81
N ARG A 97 12.75 -4.46 -10.62
CA ARG A 97 12.06 -4.53 -9.35
C ARG A 97 12.34 -3.27 -8.56
N PHE A 98 11.30 -2.64 -8.00
CA PHE A 98 11.43 -1.39 -7.26
C PHE A 98 10.96 -1.56 -5.82
N VAL A 99 11.70 -0.98 -4.87
CA VAL A 99 11.36 -1.05 -3.43
C VAL A 99 10.84 0.31 -2.96
N GLY A 100 9.54 0.33 -2.67
CA GLY A 100 8.81 1.47 -2.14
C GLY A 100 8.52 1.38 -0.64
N VAL A 101 7.87 2.41 -0.14
CA VAL A 101 7.39 2.54 1.25
C VAL A 101 6.20 1.62 1.51
N THR A 102 5.34 1.43 0.51
CA THR A 102 4.14 0.59 0.60
C THR A 102 4.38 -0.86 0.17
N GLY A 103 5.51 -1.16 -0.46
CA GLY A 103 5.85 -2.51 -0.86
C GLY A 103 6.92 -2.58 -1.94
N THR A 104 7.16 -3.79 -2.42
CA THR A 104 7.98 -4.03 -3.61
C THR A 104 7.07 -4.08 -4.82
N TYR A 105 7.54 -3.54 -5.94
CA TYR A 105 6.82 -3.44 -7.20
C TYR A 105 7.54 -4.20 -8.30
N THR A 106 6.77 -5.01 -9.02
CA THR A 106 7.07 -5.61 -10.32
C THR A 106 5.86 -5.39 -11.21
N PHE A 107 6.06 -5.41 -12.52
CA PHE A 107 5.00 -5.10 -13.49
C PHE A 107 4.74 -6.28 -14.42
N ASP A 108 3.47 -6.54 -14.66
CA ASP A 108 3.06 -7.55 -15.64
C ASP A 108 3.24 -7.01 -17.08
N LYS A 109 2.95 -7.87 -18.07
CA LYS A 109 3.06 -7.50 -19.49
C LYS A 109 2.16 -6.34 -19.94
N ASN A 110 1.13 -6.02 -19.15
CA ASN A 110 0.19 -4.92 -19.43
C ASN A 110 0.63 -3.62 -18.72
N GLY A 111 1.61 -3.70 -17.82
CA GLY A 111 2.09 -2.59 -17.00
C GLY A 111 1.37 -2.47 -15.65
N ASP A 112 0.60 -3.48 -15.25
CA ASP A 112 -0.05 -3.51 -13.94
C ASP A 112 0.95 -3.94 -12.87
N ALA A 113 0.94 -3.25 -11.73
CA ALA A 113 1.76 -3.63 -10.59
C ALA A 113 1.26 -4.95 -9.99
N GLU A 114 2.12 -5.96 -9.91
CA GLU A 114 1.76 -7.28 -9.35
C GLU A 114 1.63 -7.22 -7.82
N THR A 115 2.39 -6.32 -7.17
CA THR A 115 2.36 -6.05 -5.74
C THR A 115 2.65 -4.56 -5.50
N PRO A 116 2.19 -3.94 -4.39
CA PRO A 116 1.33 -4.46 -3.32
C PRO A 116 -0.17 -4.18 -3.55
N MET A 117 -1.06 -5.07 -3.08
CA MET A 117 -2.49 -5.02 -3.44
C MET A 117 -3.38 -4.29 -2.41
N MET A 118 -3.16 -4.47 -1.09
CA MET A 118 -4.11 -4.00 -0.06
C MET A 118 -3.62 -4.25 1.37
N SER A 119 -4.24 -3.62 2.37
CA SER A 119 -4.12 -3.99 3.79
C SER A 119 -5.44 -4.58 4.32
N ILE A 120 -5.37 -5.60 5.17
CA ILE A 120 -6.55 -6.16 5.84
C ILE A 120 -6.61 -5.61 7.27
N TYR A 121 -7.79 -5.16 7.68
CA TYR A 121 -8.04 -4.70 9.03
C TYR A 121 -9.12 -5.55 9.71
N GLN A 122 -8.92 -5.82 11.00
CA GLN A 122 -9.89 -6.49 11.85
C GLN A 122 -10.32 -5.56 12.97
N VAL A 123 -11.62 -5.52 13.29
CA VAL A 123 -12.09 -4.92 14.54
C VAL A 123 -11.84 -5.90 15.70
N LYS A 124 -10.98 -5.52 16.66
CA LYS A 124 -10.79 -6.19 17.95
C LYS A 124 -11.11 -5.20 19.07
N ASP A 125 -12.04 -5.55 19.95
CA ASP A 125 -12.45 -4.73 21.09
C ASP A 125 -12.81 -3.27 20.73
N GLY A 126 -13.48 -3.10 19.59
CA GLY A 126 -13.88 -1.78 19.07
C GLY A 126 -12.76 -0.96 18.44
N ARG A 127 -11.56 -1.53 18.25
CA ARG A 127 -10.42 -0.89 17.61
C ARG A 127 -10.03 -1.61 16.32
N TRP A 128 -9.63 -0.86 15.31
CA TRP A 128 -9.05 -1.40 14.08
C TRP A 128 -7.63 -1.88 14.33
N VAL A 129 -7.36 -3.13 13.96
CA VAL A 129 -6.05 -3.77 14.08
C VAL A 129 -5.67 -4.32 12.70
N ASN A 130 -4.50 -3.92 12.19
CA ASN A 130 -3.97 -4.47 10.94
C ASN A 130 -3.73 -5.98 11.09
N VAL A 131 -4.15 -6.74 10.09
CA VAL A 131 -3.92 -8.18 9.98
C VAL A 131 -2.80 -8.38 8.97
N PRO A 132 -1.64 -8.93 9.39
CA PRO A 132 -0.57 -9.28 8.46
C PRO A 132 -1.08 -10.25 7.38
N LEU A 133 -0.68 -10.00 6.13
CA LEU A 133 -0.89 -10.92 5.00
C LEU A 133 0.19 -12.01 4.98
#